data_AF-A0A845VLV7-F1
#
_entry.id   AF-A0A845VLV7-F1
#
_cell.length_a   1.000
_cell.length_b   1.000
_cell.length_c   1.000
_cell.angle_alpha   90.00
_cell.angle_beta   90.00
_cell.angle_gamma   90.00
#
_symmetry.space_group_name_H-M   'P 1'
#
loop_
_entity.id
_entity.type
_entity.pdbx_description
1 polymer ?
#
loop_
_entity_poly.entity_id
_entity_poly.type
_entity_poly.pdbx_seq_one_letter_code
_entity_poly.pdbx_strand_id
1 'polypeptide(L)'
;IANHNVIVIEAKQSDLVRGFTQLAVELVALDQWLQSDQRILYGIVTTGEDWRFGTFNRQERSIQQDPKRYIVPEELTELLEILVGIMN
;
A
#
# COMPACT_ATOMS: atom_id res chain seq x y z
N ILE A 1 5.52 4.46 -22.73
CA ILE A 1 4.36 4.73 -21.84
C ILE A 1 4.90 4.60 -20.43
N ALA A 2 4.89 5.67 -19.63
CA ALA A 2 5.38 5.59 -18.27
C ALA A 2 4.42 4.70 -17.47
N ASN A 3 4.93 3.60 -16.90
CA ASN A 3 4.21 2.83 -15.90
C ASN A 3 4.07 3.72 -14.67
N HIS A 4 2.86 4.24 -14.43
CA HIS A 4 2.61 5.03 -13.23
C HIS A 4 2.21 4.07 -12.11
N ASN A 5 3.19 3.62 -11.32
CA ASN A 5 2.91 2.83 -10.14
C ASN A 5 2.18 3.71 -9.12
N VAL A 6 0.89 3.45 -8.94
CA VAL A 6 0.07 4.19 -7.97
C VAL A 6 0.20 3.55 -6.58
N ILE A 7 0.50 4.41 -5.61
CA ILE A 7 0.57 4.07 -4.18
C ILE A 7 -0.48 4.91 -3.44
N VAL A 8 -1.30 4.25 -2.62
CA VAL A 8 -2.19 4.90 -1.66
C VAL A 8 -1.57 4.81 -0.28
N ILE A 9 -1.47 5.94 0.44
CA ILE A 9 -0.92 6.00 1.80
C ILE A 9 -1.95 6.61 2.73
N GLU A 10 -2.34 5.86 3.76
CA GLU A 10 -3.27 6.30 4.80
C GLU A 10 -2.54 6.43 6.15
N ALA A 11 -2.46 7.66 6.66
CA ALA A 11 -1.88 7.95 7.98
C ALA A 11 -2.96 7.89 9.06
N LYS A 12 -2.73 7.11 10.13
CA LYS A 12 -3.66 6.90 11.25
C LYS A 12 -3.00 7.22 12.59
N GLN A 13 -3.78 7.60 13.59
CA GLN A 13 -3.25 7.82 14.94
C GLN A 13 -3.00 6.52 15.73
N SER A 14 -3.66 5.40 15.42
CA SER A 14 -3.52 4.18 16.24
C SER A 14 -3.91 2.88 15.54
N ASP A 15 -5.18 2.70 15.19
CA ASP A 15 -5.71 1.39 14.77
C ASP A 15 -5.38 1.08 13.31
N LEU A 16 -4.21 0.47 13.10
CA LEU A 16 -3.76 0.01 11.79
C LEU A 16 -4.63 -1.11 11.20
N VAL A 17 -5.34 -1.89 12.02
CA VAL A 17 -6.23 -2.96 11.52
C VAL A 17 -7.46 -2.35 10.86
N ARG A 18 -8.08 -1.38 11.52
CA ARG A 18 -9.16 -0.58 10.90
C ARG A 18 -8.64 0.23 9.73
N GLY A 19 -7.45 0.83 9.88
CA GLY A 19 -6.79 1.56 8.80
C GLY A 19 -6.58 0.70 7.56
N PHE A 20 -6.22 -0.58 7.72
CA PHE A 20 -6.07 -1.49 6.60
C PHE A 20 -7.40 -1.82 5.90
N THR A 21 -8.49 -1.96 6.67
CA THR A 21 -9.82 -2.19 6.08
C THR A 21 -10.24 -1.00 5.22
N GLN A 22 -9.98 0.23 5.68
CA GLN A 22 -10.23 1.43 4.89
C GLN A 22 -9.36 1.47 3.63
N LEU A 23 -8.05 1.23 3.77
CA LEU A 23 -7.12 1.16 2.65
C LEU A 23 -7.57 0.13 1.59
N ALA A 24 -8.05 -1.05 2.02
CA ALA A 24 -8.56 -2.07 1.12
C ALA A 24 -9.76 -1.57 0.29
N VAL A 25 -10.69 -0.85 0.92
CA VAL A 25 -11.83 -0.23 0.24
C VAL A 25 -11.37 0.85 -0.74
N GLU A 26 -10.39 1.68 -0.35
CA GLU A 26 -9.84 2.73 -1.19
C GLU A 26 -9.12 2.17 -2.43
N LEU A 27 -8.36 1.08 -2.29
CA LEU A 27 -7.71 0.41 -3.42
C LEU A 27 -8.74 -0.15 -4.42
N VAL A 28 -9.84 -0.73 -3.94
CA VAL A 28 -10.93 -1.23 -4.79
C VAL A 28 -11.70 -0.08 -5.44
N ALA A 29 -11.88 1.04 -4.76
CA ALA A 29 -12.51 2.22 -5.34
C ALA A 29 -11.62 2.86 -6.42
N LEU A 30 -10.32 2.98 -6.15
CA LEU A 30 -9.32 3.52 -7.06
C LEU A 30 -9.22 2.72 -8.37
N ASP A 31 -9.33 1.39 -8.29
CA ASP A 31 -9.38 0.50 -9.47
C ASP A 31 -10.46 0.91 -10.48
N GLN A 32 -11.60 1.43 -10.02
CA GLN A 32 -12.70 1.83 -10.90
C GLN A 32 -12.38 3.04 -11.77
N TRP A 33 -11.42 3.88 -11.34
CA TRP A 33 -11.10 5.15 -11.99
C TRP A 33 -9.75 5.09 -12.73
N LEU A 34 -8.91 4.10 -12.41
CA LEU A 34 -7.61 3.90 -13.06
C LEU A 34 -7.76 3.30 -14.46
N GLN A 35 -7.38 4.07 -15.47
CA GLN A 35 -7.23 3.62 -16.85
C GLN A 35 -5.86 2.96 -17.13
N SER A 36 -5.24 2.39 -16.11
CA SER A 36 -3.93 1.71 -16.20
C SER A 36 -4.14 0.21 -16.45
N ASP A 37 -3.18 -0.45 -17.08
CA ASP A 37 -3.09 -1.92 -17.19
C ASP A 37 -2.27 -2.55 -16.05
N GLN A 38 -1.76 -1.73 -15.13
CA GLN A 38 -1.03 -2.19 -13.95
C GLN A 38 -1.87 -3.20 -13.17
N ARG A 39 -1.31 -4.40 -12.95
CA ARG A 39 -2.01 -5.53 -12.33
C ARG A 39 -2.18 -5.36 -10.81
N ILE A 40 -1.18 -4.80 -10.15
CA ILE A 40 -1.12 -4.69 -8.69
C ILE A 40 -1.19 -3.23 -8.29
N LEU A 41 -2.16 -2.85 -7.47
CA LEU A 41 -2.16 -1.55 -6.79
C LEU A 41 -1.54 -1.71 -5.40
N TYR A 42 -0.68 -0.77 -5.01
CA TYR A 42 -0.01 -0.81 -3.71
C TYR A 42 -0.68 0.15 -2.73
N GLY A 43 -0.81 -0.29 -1.50
CA GLY A 43 -1.37 0.48 -0.41
C GLY A 43 -0.48 0.39 0.84
N ILE A 44 -0.49 1.45 1.63
CA ILE A 44 0.27 1.56 2.87
C ILE A 44 -0.64 2.15 3.94
N VAL A 45 -0.62 1.56 5.13
CA VAL A 45 -1.19 2.17 6.33
C VAL A 45 -0.08 2.42 7.33
N THR A 46 -0.06 3.61 7.92
CA THR A 46 1.01 4.00 8.84
C THR A 46 0.53 4.84 10.02
N THR A 47 1.21 4.72 11.16
CA THR A 47 1.12 5.66 12.29
C THR A 47 2.28 6.66 12.35
N GLY A 48 3.16 6.66 11.36
CA GLY A 48 4.46 7.33 11.37
C GLY A 48 5.56 6.42 11.91
N GLU A 49 5.33 5.81 13.07
CA GLU A 49 6.25 4.85 13.70
C GLU A 49 6.09 3.44 13.12
N ASP A 50 4.87 3.05 12.77
CA ASP A 50 4.57 1.72 12.23
C ASP A 50 4.06 1.80 10.81
N TRP A 51 4.52 0.87 9.98
CA TRP A 51 4.15 0.78 8.57
C TRP A 51 3.73 -0.63 8.23
N ARG A 52 2.62 -0.77 7.50
CA ARG A 52 2.15 -2.03 6.94
C ARG A 52 1.77 -1.82 5.48
N PHE A 53 2.10 -2.83 4.68
CA PHE A 53 1.83 -2.84 3.26
C PHE A 53 0.60 -3.68 2.94
N GLY A 54 -0.08 -3.30 1.87
CA GLY A 54 -1.14 -4.05 1.24
C GLY A 54 -1.04 -3.98 -0.26
N THR A 55 -1.58 -4.99 -0.93
CA THR A 55 -1.71 -5.02 -2.38
C THR A 55 -3.13 -5.38 -2.78
N PHE A 56 -3.57 -4.82 -3.90
CA PHE A 56 -4.77 -5.24 -4.60
C PHE A 56 -4.40 -5.84 -5.94
N ASN A 57 -4.62 -7.15 -6.11
CA ASN A 57 -4.52 -7.80 -7.41
C ASN A 57 -5.84 -7.60 -8.16
N ARG A 58 -5.81 -6.75 -9.20
CA ARG A 58 -7.00 -6.33 -9.95
C ARG A 58 -7.60 -7.46 -10.78
N GLN A 59 -6.79 -8.43 -11.21
CA GLN A 59 -7.24 -9.58 -12.00
C GLN A 59 -7.98 -10.59 -11.13
N GLU A 60 -7.39 -10.94 -9.98
CA GLU A 60 -7.99 -11.89 -9.02
C GLU A 60 -9.04 -11.23 -8.12
N ARG A 61 -9.09 -9.89 -8.12
CA ARG A 61 -9.89 -9.07 -7.20
C ARG A 61 -9.63 -9.44 -5.74
N SER A 62 -8.35 -9.66 -5.40
CA SER A 62 -7.91 -10.10 -4.08
C SER A 62 -7.06 -9.00 -3.41
N ILE A 63 -7.31 -8.79 -2.11
CA ILE A 63 -6.49 -7.93 -1.25
C ILE A 63 -5.56 -8.84 -0.44
N GLN A 64 -4.27 -8.52 -0.42
CA GLN A 64 -3.31 -9.12 0.51
C GLN A 64 -2.77 -8.06 1.46
N GLN A 65 -2.65 -8.42 2.73
CA GLN A 65 -1.90 -7.66 3.72
C GLN A 65 -0.54 -8.34 3.90
N ASP A 66 0.54 -7.57 3.86
CA ASP A 66 1.84 -8.09 4.27
C ASP A 66 1.82 -8.36 5.79
N PRO A 67 2.18 -9.57 6.24
CA PRO A 67 2.30 -9.84 7.67
C PRO A 67 3.43 -9.05 8.33
N LYS A 68 4.45 -8.59 7.59
CA LYS A 68 5.54 -7.80 8.15
C LYS A 68 5.06 -6.39 8.50
N ARG A 69 5.40 -5.98 9.72
CA ARG A 69 5.31 -4.60 10.20
C ARG A 69 6.71 -4.03 10.18
N TYR A 70 6.85 -2.84 9.61
CA TYR A 70 8.10 -2.09 9.59
C TYR A 70 8.02 -0.99 10.64
N ILE A 71 9.04 -0.89 11.48
CA ILE A 71 9.12 0.07 12.59
C ILE A 71 10.16 1.13 12.24
N VAL A 72 9.80 2.40 12.37
CA VAL A 72 10.67 3.55 12.10
C VAL A 72 11.03 4.20 13.44
N PRO A 73 12.32 4.54 13.68
CA PRO A 73 13.40 4.66 12.70
C PRO A 73 14.21 3.39 12.38
N GLU A 74 14.01 2.29 13.10
CA GLU A 74 14.89 1.11 13.06
C GLU A 74 15.00 0.47 11.67
N GLU A 75 13.89 0.38 10.95
CA GLU A 75 13.77 -0.27 9.63
C GLU A 75 13.60 0.76 8.50
N LEU A 76 13.97 2.02 8.73
CA LEU A 76 13.77 3.10 7.75
C LEU A 76 14.44 2.81 6.40
N THR A 77 15.66 2.27 6.40
CA THR A 77 16.38 1.95 5.16
C THR A 77 15.62 0.91 4.34
N GLU A 78 15.19 -0.19 4.96
CA GLU A 78 14.43 -1.24 4.29
C GLU A 78 13.08 -0.72 3.78
N LEU A 79 12.40 0.10 4.57
CA LEU A 79 11.16 0.76 4.17
C LEU A 79 11.35 1.60 2.90
N LEU A 80 12.42 2.41 2.84
CA LEU A 80 12.72 3.25 1.68
C LEU A 80 13.09 2.42 0.44
N GLU A 81 13.82 1.32 0.62
CA GLU A 81 14.16 0.40 -0.47
C GLU A 81 12.90 -0.22 -1.09
N ILE A 82 11.92 -0.62 -0.26
CA ILE A 82 10.64 -1.14 -0.73
C ILE A 82 9.86 -0.07 -1.49
N LEU A 83 9.76 1.15 -0.94
CA LEU A 83 9.06 2.26 -1.59
C LEU A 83 9.68 2.57 -2.97
N VAL A 84 11.01 2.65 -3.04
CA VAL A 84 11.73 2.86 -4.30
C VAL A 84 11.49 1.70 -5.26
N GLY A 85 11.51 0.46 -4.78
CA GLY A 85 11.20 -0.73 -5.57
C GLY A 85 9.78 -0.71 -6.16
N ILE A 86 8.80 -0.21 -5.41
CA ILE A 86 7.41 -0.05 -5.88
C ILE A 86 7.30 1.05 -6.94
N MET A 87 8.14 2.10 -6.90
CA MET A 87 8.04 3.23 -7.84
C MET A 87 8.77 3.02 -9.17
N ASN A 88 9.65 2.01 -9.26
CA ASN A 88 10.49 1.74 -10.43
C ASN A 88 9.81 0.83 -11.48
#